data_AF-A0A314Y6S7-F1
#
_entry.id   AF-A0A314Y6S7-F1
#
_cell.length_a   1.000
_cell.length_b   1.000
_cell.length_c   1.000
_cell.angle_alpha   90.00
_cell.angle_beta   90.00
_cell.angle_gamma   90.00
#
_symmetry.space_group_name_H-M   'P 1'
#
loop_
_entity.id
_entity.type
_entity.pdbx_description
1 polymer ?
#
loop_
_entity_poly.entity_id
_entity_poly.type
_entity_poly.pdbx_seq_one_letter_code
_entity_poly.pdbx_strand_id
1 'polypeptide(L)'
;MCSSSSRNLDTGKAESPVWLMKCPVVVAKSWNSHNPSDPHPLSKVVLSLDPLRADDPSSLEFKMEMAGSSGSANLPKSYSLNMF
;
A
#
# COMPACT_ATOMS: atom_id res chain seq x y z
N MET A 1 6.94 42.23 20.16
CA MET A 1 5.87 41.69 19.28
C MET A 1 6.15 40.21 19.08
N CYS A 2 5.44 39.32 19.80
CA CYS A 2 5.58 37.88 19.62
C CYS A 2 4.80 37.46 18.36
N SER A 3 5.50 36.88 17.38
CA SER A 3 4.88 36.33 16.18
C SER A 3 4.17 35.03 16.55
N SER A 4 2.84 35.08 16.65
CA SER A 4 2.01 33.89 16.87
C SER A 4 1.89 33.16 15.54
N SER A 5 2.80 32.20 15.29
CA SER A 5 2.63 31.22 14.22
C SER A 5 1.43 30.33 14.57
N SER A 6 0.27 30.71 14.05
CA SER A 6 -0.99 29.98 14.20
C SER A 6 -0.80 28.53 13.76
N ARG A 7 -0.94 27.60 14.69
CA ARG A 7 -0.87 26.14 14.46
C ARG A 7 -2.16 25.67 13.76
N ASN A 8 -2.38 26.14 12.53
CA ASN A 8 -3.54 25.75 11.75
C ASN A 8 -3.31 24.36 11.15
N LEU A 9 -4.23 23.43 11.42
CA LEU A 9 -4.25 22.11 10.79
C LEU A 9 -4.88 22.26 9.39
N ASP A 10 -4.28 21.62 8.39
CA ASP A 10 -4.86 21.55 7.05
C ASP A 10 -5.98 20.51 7.03
N THR A 11 -7.22 20.98 6.88
CA THR A 11 -8.43 20.16 6.79
C THR A 11 -8.97 20.08 5.36
N GLY A 12 -8.26 20.60 4.36
CA GLY A 12 -8.74 20.69 2.97
C GLY A 12 -8.99 19.33 2.30
N LYS A 13 -8.50 18.24 2.87
CA LYS A 13 -8.68 16.85 2.39
C LYS A 13 -9.40 15.94 3.38
N ALA A 14 -10.07 16.50 4.39
CA ALA A 14 -10.74 15.71 5.43
C ALA A 14 -11.74 14.68 4.87
N GLU A 15 -12.43 15.02 3.78
CA GLU A 15 -13.43 14.14 3.13
C GLU A 15 -12.81 13.12 2.15
N SER A 16 -11.49 13.06 1.99
CA SER A 16 -10.85 12.12 1.08
C SER A 16 -10.62 10.77 1.79
N PRO A 17 -11.40 9.71 1.47
CA PRO A 17 -11.20 8.41 2.12
C PRO A 17 -9.82 7.87 1.75
N VAL A 18 -9.05 7.50 2.76
CA VAL A 18 -7.73 6.89 2.61
C VAL A 18 -7.72 5.52 3.28
N TRP A 19 -6.98 4.60 2.68
CA TRP A 19 -6.81 3.25 3.21
C TRP A 19 -5.43 3.15 3.84
N LEU A 20 -5.39 2.79 5.12
CA LEU A 20 -4.15 2.51 5.83
C LEU A 20 -3.96 1.00 5.90
N MET A 21 -2.83 0.55 5.40
CA MET A 21 -2.52 -0.86 5.21
C MET A 21 -1.20 -1.19 5.91
N LYS A 22 -1.10 -2.37 6.54
CA LYS A 22 0.19 -2.84 7.05
C LYS A 22 1.09 -3.25 5.89
N CYS A 23 2.15 -2.50 5.64
CA CYS A 23 3.12 -2.82 4.59
C CYS A 23 4.01 -4.01 5.01
N PRO A 24 4.11 -5.09 4.22
CA PRO A 24 5.08 -6.15 4.47
C PRO A 24 6.52 -5.60 4.46
N VAL A 25 7.37 -6.04 5.39
CA VAL A 25 8.73 -5.48 5.59
C VAL A 25 9.58 -5.51 4.32
N VAL A 26 9.48 -6.59 3.54
CA VAL A 26 10.20 -6.75 2.28
C VAL A 26 9.79 -5.72 1.23
N VAL A 27 8.51 -5.38 1.17
CA VAL A 27 7.98 -4.34 0.30
C VAL A 27 8.55 -2.98 0.70
N ALA A 28 8.49 -2.65 1.99
CA ALA A 28 9.00 -1.37 2.50
C ALA A 28 10.49 -1.18 2.17
N LYS A 29 11.30 -2.25 2.28
CA LYS A 29 12.71 -2.23 1.89
C LYS A 29 12.87 -1.96 0.39
N SER A 30 12.09 -2.62 -0.45
CA SER A 30 12.15 -2.40 -1.89
C SER A 30 11.68 -0.99 -2.30
N TRP A 31 10.70 -0.40 -1.61
CA TRP A 31 10.30 1.01 -1.83
C TRP A 31 11.42 1.99 -1.46
N ASN A 32 12.10 1.79 -0.34
CA ASN A 32 13.21 2.66 0.05
C ASN A 32 14.39 2.60 -0.93
N SER A 33 14.57 1.46 -1.61
CA SER A 33 15.61 1.27 -2.63
C SER A 33 15.16 1.63 -4.04
N HIS A 34 13.88 1.97 -4.25
CA HIS A 34 13.34 2.30 -5.57
C HIS A 34 13.83 3.69 -5.99
N ASN A 35 14.29 3.80 -7.24
CA ASN A 35 14.73 5.07 -7.80
C ASN A 35 13.48 5.88 -8.20
N PRO A 36 13.23 7.07 -7.64
CA PRO A 36 12.04 7.85 -7.95
C PRO A 36 11.96 8.28 -9.43
N SER A 37 13.06 8.23 -10.17
CA SER A 37 13.11 8.48 -11.61
C SER A 37 12.78 7.26 -12.47
N ASP A 38 12.65 6.06 -11.87
CA ASP A 38 12.27 4.85 -12.56
C ASP A 38 10.75 4.88 -12.86
N PRO A 39 10.34 4.87 -14.15
CA PRO A 39 8.92 4.90 -14.51
C PRO A 39 8.19 3.58 -14.21
N HIS A 40 8.92 2.51 -13.87
CA HIS A 40 8.29 1.21 -13.61
C HIS A 40 7.71 1.16 -12.19
N PRO A 41 6.42 0.76 -12.04
CA PRO A 41 5.80 0.61 -10.74
C PRO A 41 6.50 -0.51 -9.96
N LEU A 42 6.87 -0.27 -8.70
CA LEU A 42 7.52 -1.30 -7.87
C LEU A 42 6.58 -2.47 -7.57
N SER A 43 5.29 -2.19 -7.44
CA SER A 43 4.31 -3.14 -6.91
C SER A 43 2.89 -2.73 -7.26
N LYS A 44 1.98 -3.69 -7.24
CA LYS A 44 0.54 -3.46 -7.37
C LYS A 44 -0.22 -4.14 -6.23
N VAL A 45 -1.35 -3.55 -5.84
CA VAL A 45 -2.33 -4.19 -4.96
C VAL A 45 -3.40 -4.83 -5.83
N VAL A 46 -3.66 -6.11 -5.59
CA VAL A 46 -4.68 -6.90 -6.26
C VAL A 46 -5.77 -7.18 -5.24
N LEU A 47 -6.99 -6.79 -5.59
CA LEU A 47 -8.21 -7.15 -4.87
C LEU A 47 -8.92 -8.26 -5.64
N SER A 48 -9.15 -9.38 -4.97
CA SER A 48 -9.94 -10.49 -5.49
C SER A 48 -11.26 -10.57 -4.72
N LEU A 49 -12.36 -10.72 -5.45
CA LEU A 49 -13.70 -10.88 -4.90
C LEU A 49 -14.37 -12.07 -5.58
N ASP A 50 -14.93 -12.99 -4.79
CA ASP A 50 -15.81 -14.04 -5.30
C ASP A 50 -17.29 -13.56 -5.25
N PRO A 51 -17.91 -13.28 -6.41
CA PRO A 51 -19.28 -12.78 -6.45
C PRO A 51 -20.32 -13.80 -5.97
N LEU A 52 -20.00 -15.09 -5.96
CA LEU A 52 -20.90 -16.14 -5.45
C LEU A 52 -20.90 -16.21 -3.91
N ARG A 53 -19.93 -15.55 -3.27
CA ARG A 53 -19.73 -15.56 -1.81
C ARG A 53 -19.64 -14.15 -1.23
N ALA A 54 -20.34 -13.18 -1.83
CA ALA A 54 -20.23 -11.77 -1.49
C ALA A 54 -20.48 -11.43 0.00
N ASP A 55 -21.29 -12.23 0.71
CA ASP A 55 -21.55 -12.07 2.14
C ASP A 55 -20.47 -12.65 3.07
N ASP A 56 -19.52 -13.42 2.53
CA ASP A 56 -18.43 -13.99 3.30
C ASP A 56 -17.25 -13.00 3.34
N PRO A 57 -16.83 -12.48 4.51
CA PRO A 57 -15.68 -11.59 4.61
C PRO A 57 -14.37 -12.25 4.14
N SER A 58 -14.30 -13.58 4.07
CA SER A 58 -13.15 -14.29 3.48
C SER A 58 -13.16 -14.32 1.93
N SER A 59 -14.25 -13.87 1.29
CA SER A 59 -14.32 -13.75 -0.18
C SER A 59 -13.51 -12.57 -0.73
N LEU A 60 -13.19 -11.59 0.14
CA LEU A 60 -12.45 -10.38 -0.21
C LEU A 60 -10.98 -10.56 0.16
N GLU A 61 -10.14 -10.79 -0.84
CA GLU A 61 -8.72 -11.04 -0.64
C GLU A 61 -7.89 -9.90 -1.20
N PHE A 62 -7.00 -9.34 -0.37
CA PHE A 62 -6.05 -8.32 -0.78
C PHE A 62 -4.64 -8.89 -0.81
N LYS A 63 -3.97 -8.73 -1.95
CA LYS A 63 -2.60 -9.17 -2.16
C LYS A 63 -1.76 -8.05 -2.72
N MET A 64 -0.50 -8.01 -2.34
CA MET A 64 0.50 -7.14 -2.93
C MET A 64 1.41 -7.97 -3.83
N GLU A 65 1.43 -7.65 -5.11
CA GLU A 65 2.32 -8.29 -6.08
C GLU A 65 3.48 -7.35 -6.42
N MET A 66 4.70 -7.86 -6.35
CA MET A 66 5.91 -7.09 -6.65
C MET A 66 6.24 -7.17 -8.15
N ALA A 67 6.53 -6.03 -8.76
CA ALA A 67 7.14 -5.98 -10.09
C ALA A 67 8.59 -6.48 -10.00
N GLY A 68 9.03 -7.23 -11.02
CA GLY A 68 10.13 -8.17 -10.91
C GLY A 68 11.51 -7.66 -10.45
N SER A 69 12.22 -8.58 -9.79
CA SER A 69 13.69 -8.71 -9.66
C SER A 69 14.47 -7.68 -8.83
N SER A 70 14.12 -7.50 -7.56
CA SER A 70 15.13 -7.10 -6.56
C SER A 70 15.98 -8.33 -6.16
N GLY A 71 16.90 -8.73 -7.05
CA GLY A 71 18.17 -9.42 -6.74
C GLY A 71 18.17 -10.80 -6.07
N SER A 72 17.04 -11.40 -5.71
CA SER A 72 17.03 -12.69 -5.01
C SER A 72 15.95 -13.61 -5.58
N ALA A 73 16.38 -14.74 -6.12
CA ALA A 73 15.54 -15.80 -6.69
C ALA A 73 14.52 -16.40 -5.69
N ASN A 74 14.63 -16.04 -4.40
CA ASN A 74 13.86 -16.64 -3.31
C ASN A 74 12.79 -15.70 -2.70
N LEU A 75 12.55 -14.50 -3.25
CA LEU A 75 11.49 -13.63 -2.72
C LEU A 75 10.10 -14.08 -3.21
N PRO A 76 9.10 -14.16 -2.33
CA PRO A 76 7.71 -14.31 -2.72
C PRO A 76 7.29 -13.19 -3.68
N LYS A 77 6.58 -13.57 -4.76
CA LYS A 77 6.05 -12.62 -5.74
C LYS A 77 4.78 -11.92 -5.26
N SER A 78 4.08 -12.53 -4.31
CA SER A 78 2.81 -12.05 -3.78
C SER A 78 2.78 -12.15 -2.26
N TYR A 79 2.26 -11.12 -1.60
CA TYR A 79 2.12 -11.03 -0.15
C TYR A 79 0.67 -10.72 0.19
N SER A 80 0.02 -11.56 1.00
CA SER A 80 -1.31 -11.26 1.50
C SER A 80 -1.28 -10.03 2.41
N LEU A 81 -2.21 -9.11 2.18
CA LEU A 81 -2.40 -7.92 3.01
C LEU A 81 -3.57 -8.19 3.95
N ASN A 82 -3.30 -8.10 5.25
CA ASN A 82 -4.39 -8.11 6.22
C ASN A 82 -5.00 -6.70 6.30
N MET A 83 -6.31 -6.62 6.06
CA MET A 83 -7.09 -5.38 6.12
C MET A 83 -7.99 -5.30 7.35
N PHE A 84 -8.02 -6.35 8.19
CA PHE A 84 -8.97 -6.50 9.30
C PHE A 84 -8.29 -6.98 10.59
#